data_AF-X1VLF0-F1
#
_entry.id   AF-X1VLF0-F1
#
_cell.length_a   1.000
_cell.length_b   1.000
_cell.length_c   1.000
_cell.angle_alpha   90.00
_cell.angle_beta   90.00
_cell.angle_gamma   90.00
#
_symmetry.space_group_name_H-M   'P 1'
#
loop_
_entity.id
_entity.type
_entity.pdbx_description
1 polymer ?
#
loop_
_entity_poly.entity_id
_entity_poly.type
_entity_poly.pdbx_seq_one_letter_code
_entity_poly.pdbx_strand_id
1 'polypeptide(L)'
;MCSDEHLSEVSGALGEAVRFARTEGMGSREVIRRVRHARDELNAMERFDLAPEELARLPEDEKAVARWTLPQSRDLRHMLNSMQSVDDLEQAAARASNIADEFAERLISCKSGYLETKPETELPPEIEALRNLVEERKKVK
;
A
#
# COMPACT_ATOMS: atom_id res chain seq x y z
N MET A 1 -2.59 5.91 3.38
CA MET A 1 -3.08 4.67 3.99
C MET A 1 -1.87 3.81 4.36
N CYS A 2 -1.72 3.41 5.63
CA CYS A 2 -0.58 2.62 6.12
C CYS A 2 -0.55 1.18 5.57
N SER A 3 -1.63 0.75 4.91
CA SER A 3 -1.75 -0.58 4.32
C SER A 3 -0.75 -0.85 3.19
N ASP A 4 -0.21 0.20 2.57
CA ASP A 4 0.87 0.10 1.59
C ASP A 4 2.14 -0.52 2.20
N GLU A 5 2.53 -0.02 3.38
CA GLU A 5 3.72 -0.47 4.10
C GLU A 5 3.55 -1.92 4.55
N HIS A 6 2.40 -2.28 5.11
CA HIS A 6 2.08 -3.66 5.49
C HIS A 6 2.16 -4.62 4.30
N LEU A 7 1.59 -4.27 3.14
CA LEU A 7 1.62 -5.13 1.95
C LEU A 7 3.04 -5.26 1.37
N SER A 8 3.82 -4.18 1.39
CA SER A 8 5.23 -4.18 0.99
C SER A 8 6.06 -5.10 1.88
N GLU A 9 5.90 -5.01 3.20
CA GLU A 9 6.59 -5.88 4.17
C GLU A 9 6.18 -7.35 4.01
N VAL A 10 4.90 -7.64 3.78
CA VAL A 10 4.41 -9.00 3.50
C VAL A 10 5.06 -9.57 2.24
N SER A 11 5.08 -8.79 1.15
CA SER A 11 5.71 -9.19 -0.11
C SER A 11 7.20 -9.48 0.08
N GLY A 12 7.93 -8.55 0.70
CA GLY A 12 9.37 -8.70 0.97
C GLY A 12 9.69 -9.90 1.89
N ALA A 13 8.93 -10.08 2.96
CA ALA A 13 9.12 -11.18 3.90
C ALA A 13 8.89 -12.54 3.24
N LEU A 14 7.84 -12.69 2.43
CA LEU A 14 7.55 -13.94 1.73
C LEU A 14 8.54 -14.22 0.60
N GLY A 15 8.97 -13.20 -0.14
CA GLY A 15 10.03 -13.34 -1.15
C GLY A 15 11.34 -13.86 -0.54
N GLU A 16 11.72 -13.32 0.62
CA GLU A 16 12.91 -13.80 1.33
C GLU A 16 12.69 -15.19 1.95
N ALA A 17 11.47 -15.51 2.40
CA ALA A 17 11.13 -16.85 2.86
C ALA A 17 11.32 -17.90 1.75
N VAL A 18 10.92 -17.59 0.51
CA VAL A 18 11.18 -18.45 -0.67
C VAL A 18 12.67 -18.67 -0.86
N ARG A 19 13.48 -17.61 -0.76
CA ARG A 19 14.94 -17.71 -0.92
C ARG A 19 15.56 -18.73 0.05
N PHE A 20 15.15 -18.69 1.33
CA PHE A 20 15.59 -19.67 2.32
C PHE A 20 15.00 -21.05 2.11
N ALA A 21 13.71 -21.15 1.75
CA ALA A 21 13.03 -22.42 1.57
C ALA A 21 13.66 -23.27 0.44
N ARG A 22 14.15 -22.62 -0.63
CA ARG A 22 14.84 -23.30 -1.74
C ARG A 22 16.15 -23.98 -1.34
N THR A 23 16.85 -23.46 -0.34
CA THR A 23 18.16 -23.97 0.08
C THR A 23 18.09 -24.80 1.35
N GLU A 24 17.23 -24.43 2.29
CA GLU A 24 17.17 -24.98 3.65
C GLU A 24 15.86 -25.71 3.95
N GLY A 25 14.89 -25.65 3.03
CA GLY A 25 13.58 -26.27 3.16
C GLY A 25 12.60 -25.49 4.05
N MET A 26 11.34 -25.95 4.03
CA MET A 26 10.22 -25.30 4.74
C MET A 26 10.38 -25.25 6.27
N GLY A 27 11.18 -26.17 6.83
CA GLY A 27 11.43 -26.24 8.27
C GLY A 27 12.49 -25.25 8.78
N SER A 28 13.14 -24.47 7.90
CA SER A 28 14.14 -23.49 8.31
C SER A 28 13.54 -22.45 9.25
N ARG A 29 14.31 -22.09 10.28
CA ARG A 29 13.94 -21.04 11.24
C ARG A 29 13.65 -19.72 10.53
N GLU A 30 14.39 -19.40 9.48
CA GLU A 30 14.22 -18.14 8.75
C GLU A 30 12.92 -18.11 7.93
N VAL A 31 12.52 -19.27 7.36
CA VAL A 31 11.22 -19.43 6.68
C VAL A 31 10.08 -19.25 7.68
N ILE A 32 10.10 -19.99 8.79
CA ILE A 32 9.06 -19.92 9.83
C ILE A 32 8.92 -18.49 10.37
N ARG A 33 10.05 -17.83 10.66
CA ARG A 33 10.07 -16.45 11.17
C ARG A 33 9.41 -15.47 10.19
N ARG A 34 9.73 -15.56 8.90
CA ARG A 34 9.21 -14.65 7.87
C ARG A 34 7.75 -14.88 7.55
N VAL A 35 7.34 -16.14 7.42
CA VAL A 35 5.93 -16.48 7.23
C VAL A 35 5.10 -15.98 8.41
N ARG A 36 5.60 -16.13 9.65
CA ARG A 36 4.93 -15.58 10.83
C ARG A 36 4.83 -14.05 10.76
N HIS A 37 5.93 -13.38 10.45
CA HIS A 37 5.94 -11.91 10.32
C HIS A 37 4.93 -11.43 9.27
N ALA A 38 4.91 -12.03 8.07
CA ALA A 38 3.92 -11.72 7.04
C ALA A 38 2.47 -11.89 7.54
N ARG A 39 2.19 -12.95 8.32
CA ARG A 39 0.86 -13.12 8.94
C ARG A 39 0.55 -12.02 9.96
N ASP A 40 1.53 -11.61 10.75
CA ASP A 40 1.37 -10.57 11.77
C ASP A 40 1.07 -9.22 11.11
N GLU A 41 1.75 -8.88 10.01
CA GLU A 41 1.49 -7.67 9.21
C GLU A 41 0.08 -7.68 8.59
N LEU A 42 -0.34 -8.80 7.99
CA LEU A 42 -1.72 -8.94 7.48
C LEU A 42 -2.77 -8.77 8.59
N ASN A 43 -2.52 -9.36 9.76
CA ASN A 43 -3.40 -9.21 10.91
C ASN A 43 -3.44 -7.78 11.44
N ALA A 44 -2.30 -7.08 11.47
CA ALA A 44 -2.23 -5.70 11.91
C ALA A 44 -3.01 -4.79 10.96
N MET A 45 -2.74 -4.89 9.65
CA MET A 45 -3.44 -4.15 8.62
C MET A 45 -4.97 -4.34 8.70
N GLU A 46 -5.44 -5.58 8.84
CA GLU A 46 -6.88 -5.85 8.92
C GLU A 46 -7.53 -5.28 10.19
N ARG A 47 -6.80 -5.22 11.31
CA ARG A 47 -7.34 -4.83 12.62
C ARG A 47 -7.23 -3.35 12.93
N PHE A 48 -6.29 -2.66 12.29
CA PHE A 48 -6.03 -1.25 12.54
C PHE A 48 -6.39 -0.41 11.32
N ASP A 49 -5.73 -0.63 10.19
CA ASP A 49 -5.94 0.21 9.00
C ASP A 49 -7.29 -0.03 8.32
N LEU A 50 -7.72 -1.28 8.26
CA LEU A 50 -8.94 -1.71 7.58
C LEU A 50 -10.07 -2.01 8.58
N ALA A 51 -9.95 -1.50 9.82
CA ALA A 51 -10.99 -1.60 10.82
C ALA A 51 -12.26 -0.87 10.37
N PRO A 52 -13.47 -1.35 10.75
CA PRO A 52 -14.73 -0.71 10.34
C PRO A 52 -14.80 0.78 10.63
N GLU A 53 -14.27 1.20 11.78
CA GLU A 53 -14.23 2.59 12.24
C GLU A 53 -13.33 3.46 11.34
N GLU A 54 -12.19 2.92 10.89
CA GLU A 54 -11.30 3.63 9.98
C GLU A 54 -11.87 3.67 8.57
N LEU A 55 -12.43 2.57 8.09
CA LEU A 55 -13.11 2.51 6.79
C LEU A 55 -14.25 3.53 6.68
N ALA A 56 -15.00 3.75 7.75
CA ALA A 56 -16.09 4.74 7.77
C ALA A 56 -15.58 6.18 7.55
N ARG A 57 -14.36 6.47 7.99
CA ARG A 57 -13.73 7.80 7.92
C ARG A 57 -13.02 8.07 6.60
N LEU A 58 -12.73 7.03 5.82
CA LEU A 58 -12.04 7.19 4.55
C LEU A 58 -12.90 7.96 3.51
N PRO A 59 -12.27 8.76 2.63
CA PRO A 59 -12.88 9.24 1.40
C PRO A 59 -13.43 8.10 0.53
N GLU A 60 -14.44 8.35 -0.33
CA GLU A 60 -15.10 7.26 -1.10
C GLU A 60 -14.17 6.55 -2.10
N ASP A 61 -13.22 7.26 -2.68
CA ASP A 61 -12.16 6.70 -3.53
C ASP A 61 -11.22 5.80 -2.73
N GLU A 62 -10.73 6.24 -1.57
CA GLU A 62 -9.90 5.40 -0.69
C GLU A 62 -10.68 4.21 -0.11
N LYS A 63 -11.98 4.37 0.19
CA LYS A 63 -12.86 3.26 0.61
C LYS A 63 -12.94 2.18 -0.45
N ALA A 64 -12.96 2.53 -1.74
CA ALA A 64 -12.98 1.54 -2.81
C ALA A 64 -11.71 0.68 -2.81
N VAL A 65 -10.55 1.31 -2.61
CA VAL A 65 -9.26 0.60 -2.45
C VAL A 65 -9.31 -0.30 -1.23
N ALA A 66 -9.70 0.22 -0.07
CA ALA A 66 -9.74 -0.54 1.17
C ALA A 66 -10.72 -1.74 1.12
N ARG A 67 -11.87 -1.58 0.45
CA ARG A 67 -12.84 -2.67 0.20
C ARG A 67 -12.28 -3.74 -0.73
N TRP A 68 -11.43 -3.38 -1.68
CA TRP A 68 -10.71 -4.33 -2.52
C TRP A 68 -9.60 -5.05 -1.73
N THR A 69 -8.86 -4.35 -0.86
CA THR A 69 -7.73 -4.92 -0.10
C THR A 69 -8.17 -5.97 0.92
N LEU A 70 -9.29 -5.75 1.62
CA LEU A 70 -9.78 -6.66 2.67
C LEU A 70 -9.88 -8.14 2.25
N PRO A 71 -10.59 -8.51 1.17
CA PRO A 71 -10.66 -9.91 0.74
C PRO A 71 -9.28 -10.45 0.30
N GLN A 72 -8.43 -9.63 -0.33
CA GLN A 72 -7.09 -10.05 -0.74
C GLN A 72 -6.22 -10.44 0.46
N SER A 73 -6.24 -9.61 1.50
CA SER A 73 -5.51 -9.86 2.75
C SER A 73 -5.97 -11.16 3.42
N ARG A 74 -7.30 -11.38 3.48
CA ARG A 74 -7.89 -12.59 4.06
C ARG A 74 -7.48 -13.85 3.30
N ASP A 75 -7.63 -13.83 1.97
CA ASP A 75 -7.25 -14.94 1.11
C ASP A 75 -5.76 -15.29 1.24
N LEU A 76 -4.90 -14.27 1.23
CA LEU A 76 -3.46 -14.45 1.40
C LEU A 76 -3.15 -15.08 2.76
N ARG A 77 -3.76 -14.58 3.84
CA ARG A 77 -3.59 -15.16 5.18
C ARG A 77 -4.09 -16.61 5.25
N HIS A 78 -5.20 -16.95 4.58
CA HIS A 78 -5.69 -18.33 4.50
C HIS A 78 -4.68 -19.24 3.78
N MET A 79 -4.16 -18.80 2.64
CA MET A 79 -3.14 -19.52 1.91
C MET A 79 -1.86 -19.72 2.75
N LEU A 80 -1.43 -18.68 3.48
CA LEU A 80 -0.32 -18.80 4.41
C LEU A 80 -0.59 -19.79 5.54
N ASN A 81 -1.84 -20.04 5.94
CA ASN A 81 -2.15 -21.03 6.98
C ASN A 81 -2.23 -22.47 6.45
N SER A 82 -2.49 -22.65 5.15
CA SER A 82 -2.67 -23.98 4.53
C SER A 82 -1.45 -24.49 3.78
N MET A 83 -0.43 -23.66 3.55
CA MET A 83 0.81 -24.02 2.85
C MET A 83 1.53 -25.22 3.50
N GLN A 84 1.98 -26.15 2.66
CA GLN A 84 2.70 -27.37 3.09
C GLN A 84 4.01 -27.59 2.34
N SER A 85 4.24 -26.87 1.24
CA SER A 85 5.37 -27.05 0.35
C SER A 85 6.06 -25.74 0.00
N VAL A 86 7.25 -25.86 -0.61
CA VAL A 86 7.97 -24.72 -1.18
C VAL A 86 7.17 -24.09 -2.32
N ASP A 87 6.48 -24.91 -3.11
CA ASP A 87 5.63 -24.44 -4.22
C ASP A 87 4.46 -23.58 -3.69
N ASP A 88 3.79 -24.01 -2.61
CA ASP A 88 2.75 -23.20 -1.96
C ASP A 88 3.28 -21.85 -1.48
N LEU A 89 4.50 -21.83 -0.94
CA LEU A 89 5.16 -20.61 -0.48
C LEU A 89 5.54 -19.70 -1.65
N GLU A 90 5.97 -20.25 -2.78
CA GLU A 90 6.26 -19.50 -4.01
C GLU A 90 4.99 -18.87 -4.58
N GLN A 91 3.89 -19.63 -4.66
CA GLN A 91 2.59 -19.11 -5.05
C GLN A 91 2.12 -18.00 -4.09
N ALA A 92 2.35 -18.17 -2.79
CA ALA A 92 2.01 -17.16 -1.80
C ALA A 92 2.82 -15.88 -1.93
N ALA A 93 4.12 -15.98 -2.16
CA ALA A 93 4.99 -14.84 -2.40
C ALA A 93 4.61 -14.10 -3.69
N ALA A 94 4.34 -14.83 -4.77
CA ALA A 94 3.90 -14.23 -6.03
C ALA A 94 2.57 -13.48 -5.87
N ARG A 95 1.60 -14.09 -5.18
CA ARG A 95 0.31 -13.44 -4.91
C ARG A 95 0.49 -12.19 -4.03
N ALA A 96 1.33 -12.24 -3.01
CA ALA A 96 1.61 -11.09 -2.16
C ALA A 96 2.22 -9.92 -2.95
N SER A 97 3.18 -10.20 -3.84
CA SER A 97 3.76 -9.19 -4.73
C SER A 97 2.70 -8.55 -5.62
N ASN A 98 1.86 -9.37 -6.28
CA ASN A 98 0.79 -8.86 -7.15
C ASN A 98 -0.21 -7.99 -6.39
N ILE A 99 -0.57 -8.38 -5.15
CA ILE A 99 -1.47 -7.57 -4.31
C ILE A 99 -0.82 -6.23 -3.96
N ALA A 100 0.47 -6.22 -3.60
CA ALA A 100 1.18 -4.98 -3.27
C ALA A 100 1.26 -4.04 -4.48
N ASP A 101 1.60 -4.57 -5.67
CA ASP A 101 1.69 -3.78 -6.89
C ASP A 101 0.31 -3.20 -7.28
N GLU A 102 -0.74 -4.04 -7.33
CA GLU A 102 -2.09 -3.58 -7.67
C GLU A 102 -2.64 -2.60 -6.63
N PHE A 103 -2.31 -2.79 -5.36
CA PHE A 103 -2.66 -1.85 -4.30
C PHE A 103 -2.03 -0.48 -4.53
N ALA A 104 -0.73 -0.44 -4.81
CA ALA A 104 -0.01 0.80 -5.06
C ALA A 104 -0.57 1.54 -6.30
N GLU A 105 -0.84 0.81 -7.39
CA GLU A 105 -1.48 1.36 -8.58
C GLU A 105 -2.86 1.96 -8.30
N ARG A 106 -3.70 1.26 -7.53
CA ARG A 106 -5.02 1.74 -7.12
C ARG A 106 -4.92 2.98 -6.24
N LEU A 107 -4.00 3.00 -5.28
CA LEU A 107 -3.80 4.12 -4.37
C LEU A 107 -3.30 5.37 -5.13
N ILE A 108 -2.37 5.20 -6.07
CA ILE A 108 -1.88 6.28 -6.94
C ILE A 108 -3.03 6.81 -7.80
N SER A 109 -3.84 5.93 -8.38
CA SER A 109 -4.98 6.33 -9.21
C SER A 109 -6.01 7.18 -8.45
N CYS A 110 -6.30 6.84 -7.19
CA CYS A 110 -7.12 7.68 -6.31
C CYS A 110 -6.49 9.07 -6.09
N LYS A 111 -5.19 9.11 -5.79
CA LYS A 111 -4.47 10.38 -5.56
C LYS A 111 -4.32 11.25 -6.81
N SER A 112 -4.19 10.65 -7.99
CA SER A 112 -4.07 11.38 -9.27
C SER A 112 -5.39 12.04 -9.68
N GLY A 113 -6.54 11.43 -9.38
CA GLY A 113 -7.84 12.10 -9.52
C GLY A 113 -7.96 13.36 -8.65
N TYR A 114 -7.22 13.41 -7.54
CA TYR A 114 -7.08 14.58 -6.67
C TYR A 114 -6.18 15.68 -7.26
N LEU A 115 -5.27 15.33 -8.18
CA LEU A 115 -4.38 16.28 -8.86
C LEU A 115 -5.04 16.87 -10.13
N GLU A 116 -5.86 16.10 -10.84
CA GLU A 116 -6.61 16.58 -12.02
C GLU A 116 -7.79 17.48 -11.66
N THR A 117 -8.29 17.42 -10.42
CA THR A 117 -9.45 18.19 -9.94
C THR A 117 -9.09 19.48 -9.19
N LYS A 118 -7.82 19.80 -8.98
CA LYS A 118 -7.45 21.18 -8.64
C LYS A 118 -7.57 21.99 -9.93
N PRO A 119 -8.56 22.90 -10.04
CA PRO A 119 -8.52 23.82 -11.16
C PRO A 119 -7.23 24.63 -11.01
N GLU A 120 -6.49 24.74 -12.10
CA GLU A 120 -5.31 25.59 -12.24
C GLU A 120 -5.72 27.08 -12.23
N THR A 121 -6.58 27.48 -11.30
CA THR A 121 -7.17 28.80 -11.25
C THR A 121 -7.08 29.35 -9.84
N GLU A 122 -6.34 30.44 -9.75
CA GLU A 122 -6.07 31.32 -8.63
C GLU A 122 -4.79 30.98 -7.87
N LEU A 123 -3.74 31.72 -8.26
CA LEU A 123 -2.58 31.95 -7.41
C LEU A 123 -3.08 32.40 -6.03
N PRO A 124 -2.54 31.87 -4.93
CA PRO A 124 -2.82 32.39 -3.59
C PRO A 124 -2.73 33.92 -3.58
N PRO A 125 -3.61 34.62 -2.86
CA PRO A 125 -3.67 36.08 -2.88
C PRO A 125 -2.33 36.74 -2.54
N GLU A 126 -1.47 36.08 -1.77
CA GLU A 126 -0.11 36.53 -1.48
C GLU A 126 0.80 36.55 -2.72
N ILE A 127 0.67 35.55 -3.60
CA ILE A 127 1.47 35.44 -4.82
C ILE A 127 0.97 36.44 -5.87
N GLU A 128 -0.34 36.68 -5.93
CA GLU A 128 -0.91 37.73 -6.79
C GLU A 128 -0.50 39.13 -6.34
N ALA A 129 -0.50 39.40 -5.02
CA ALA A 129 -0.01 40.66 -4.47
C ALA A 129 1.47 40.90 -4.80
N LEU A 130 2.31 39.86 -4.72
CA LEU A 130 3.72 39.94 -5.09
C LEU A 130 3.92 40.19 -6.59
N ARG A 131 3.13 39.55 -7.46
CA ARG A 131 3.17 39.79 -8.91
C ARG A 131 2.85 41.24 -9.24
N ASN A 132 1.82 41.80 -8.62
CA ASN A 132 1.41 43.20 -8.84
C ASN A 132 2.49 44.19 -8.36
N LEU A 133 3.12 43.94 -7.20
CA LEU A 133 4.22 44.77 -6.69
C LEU A 133 5.44 44.76 -7.61
N VAL A 134 5.77 43.61 -8.20
CA VAL A 134 6.90 43.48 -9.14
C VAL A 134 6.60 44.24 -10.44
N GLU A 135 5.38 44.15 -10.96
CA GLU A 135 4.96 44.86 -12.17
C GLU A 135 4.87 46.38 -11.96
N GLU A 136 4.43 46.85 -10.80
CA GLU A 136 4.48 48.28 -10.46
C GLU A 136 5.92 48.80 -10.41
N ARG A 137 6.86 48.04 -9.84
CA ARG A 137 8.28 48.42 -9.78
C ARG A 137 8.96 48.45 -11.15
N LYS A 138 8.49 47.67 -12.12
CA LYS A 138 8.99 47.70 -13.51
C LYS A 138 8.54 48.95 -14.28
N LYS A 139 7.42 49.58 -13.89
CA LYS A 139 6.89 50.79 -14.54
C LYS A 139 7.52 52.09 -14.05
N VAL A 140 8.36 52.05 -13.00
CA VAL A 140 9.00 53.22 -12.37
C VAL A 140 10.49 53.36 -12.79
N LYS A 141 10.91 52.68 -13.86
CA LYS A 141 12.20 52.89 -14.54
C LYS A 141 11.96 53.32 -15.98
#